data_AF-A0A7X9DW34-F1
#
_entry.id   AF-A0A7X9DW34-F1
#
_cell.length_a   1.000
_cell.length_b   1.000
_cell.length_c   1.000
_cell.angle_alpha   90.00
_cell.angle_beta   90.00
_cell.angle_gamma   90.00
#
_symmetry.space_group_name_H-M   'P 1'
#
loop_
_entity.id
_entity.type
_entity.pdbx_description
1 polymer ?
#
loop_
_entity_poly.entity_id
_entity_poly.type
_entity_poly.pdbx_seq_one_letter_code
_entity_poly.pdbx_strand_id
1 'polypeptide(L)'
;MTLDTNCPNCGAPMRAVAERGCLVCDHCSTFRFPAESRDGVRLLGGKSGTSCPVCARELSLGSVLDNMVLCCPNCRGILCSQTAFSRLVNLRRALHDGPRLSDRRLNPEELERRIRCPTCNAEMDTYPYHGPGRVVIDACNTCRLIWVDAGELDIIGRS
;
A
#
# COMPACT_ATOMS: atom_id res chain seq x y z
N MET A 1 13.90 -0.55 2.27
CA MET A 1 13.49 -1.77 1.55
C MET A 1 14.07 -1.67 0.15
N THR A 2 15.03 -2.53 -0.18
CA THR A 2 15.57 -2.65 -1.55
C THR A 2 14.64 -3.54 -2.38
N LEU A 3 14.37 -3.12 -3.62
CA LEU A 3 13.64 -3.91 -4.61
C LEU A 3 14.59 -4.96 -5.20
N ASP A 4 14.81 -6.07 -4.48
CA ASP A 4 15.58 -7.18 -5.04
C ASP A 4 14.64 -8.10 -5.83
N THR A 5 14.43 -7.78 -7.10
CA THR A 5 13.55 -8.55 -7.99
C THR A 5 14.26 -9.71 -8.70
N ASN A 6 15.55 -9.92 -8.41
CA ASN A 6 16.35 -10.99 -8.99
C ASN A 6 16.47 -12.18 -8.03
N CYS A 7 16.52 -13.39 -8.61
CA CYS A 7 16.65 -14.62 -7.87
C CYS A 7 18.02 -14.69 -7.18
N PRO A 8 18.09 -14.91 -5.86
CA PRO A 8 19.37 -15.03 -5.16
C PRO A 8 20.15 -16.30 -5.54
N ASN A 9 19.46 -17.30 -6.12
CA ASN A 9 20.07 -18.58 -6.49
C ASN A 9 20.68 -18.54 -7.90
N CYS A 10 19.97 -17.99 -8.89
CA CYS A 10 20.41 -18.02 -10.30
C CYS A 10 20.52 -16.64 -10.97
N GLY A 11 20.20 -15.55 -10.27
CA GLY A 11 20.26 -14.17 -10.79
C GLY A 11 19.13 -13.77 -11.75
N ALA A 12 18.29 -14.72 -12.18
CA ALA A 12 17.20 -14.44 -13.12
C ALA A 12 16.09 -13.56 -12.50
N PRO A 13 15.35 -12.77 -13.30
CA PRO A 13 14.21 -12.00 -12.80
C PRO A 13 13.14 -12.92 -12.22
N MET A 14 12.51 -12.48 -11.14
CA MET A 14 11.44 -13.24 -10.48
C MET A 14 10.07 -12.66 -10.84
N ARG A 15 9.10 -13.56 -11.01
CA ARG A 15 7.71 -13.23 -11.26
C ARG A 15 6.95 -13.12 -9.93
N ALA A 16 6.14 -12.07 -9.80
CA ALA A 16 5.24 -11.92 -8.67
C ALA A 16 4.08 -12.93 -8.73
N VAL A 17 3.85 -13.65 -7.64
CA VAL A 17 2.67 -14.49 -7.44
C VAL A 17 1.77 -13.81 -6.42
N ALA A 18 0.81 -13.08 -6.95
CA ALA A 18 -0.12 -12.23 -6.20
C ALA A 18 -0.82 -12.97 -5.05
N GLU A 19 -1.34 -14.17 -5.33
CA GLU A 19 -2.11 -14.99 -4.39
C GLU A 19 -1.32 -15.45 -3.16
N ARG A 20 0.02 -15.38 -3.22
CA ARG A 20 0.91 -15.88 -2.17
C ARG A 20 1.82 -14.79 -1.59
N GLY A 21 1.68 -13.55 -2.08
CA GLY A 21 2.54 -12.42 -1.68
C GLY A 21 4.03 -12.71 -1.85
N CYS A 22 4.40 -13.49 -2.87
CA CYS A 22 5.77 -13.98 -3.05
C CYS A 22 6.29 -13.79 -4.47
N LEU A 23 7.59 -13.97 -4.62
CA LEU A 23 8.31 -13.97 -5.88
C LEU A 23 8.70 -15.41 -6.20
N VAL A 24 8.49 -15.82 -7.46
CA VAL A 24 8.88 -17.13 -7.97
C VAL A 24 9.85 -16.96 -9.13
N CYS A 25 10.96 -17.67 -9.09
CA CYS A 25 11.87 -17.74 -10.23
C CYS A 25 11.37 -18.81 -11.22
N ASP A 26 11.03 -18.40 -12.44
CA ASP A 26 10.57 -19.33 -13.49
C ASP A 26 11.70 -20.25 -14.02
N HIS A 27 12.96 -19.99 -13.66
CA HIS A 27 14.12 -20.80 -14.10
C HIS A 27 14.50 -21.91 -13.13
N CYS A 28 14.50 -21.65 -11.83
CA CYS A 28 14.96 -22.61 -10.81
C CYS A 28 13.91 -22.88 -9.71
N SER A 29 12.69 -22.37 -9.89
CA SER A 29 11.55 -22.56 -8.98
C SER A 29 11.79 -22.07 -7.55
N THR A 30 12.80 -21.23 -7.33
CA THR A 30 13.07 -20.63 -6.02
C THR A 30 11.96 -19.66 -5.65
N PHE A 31 11.44 -19.79 -4.43
CA PHE A 31 10.47 -18.87 -3.84
C PHE A 31 11.18 -17.85 -2.94
N ARG A 32 10.74 -16.59 -3.01
CA ARG A 32 11.19 -15.54 -2.10
C ARG A 32 9.99 -14.80 -1.53
N PHE A 33 9.98 -14.65 -0.21
CA PHE A 33 9.00 -13.86 0.53
C PHE A 33 9.69 -12.57 0.99
N PRO A 34 9.36 -11.41 0.39
CA PRO A 34 9.91 -10.14 0.82
C PRO A 34 9.50 -9.82 2.27
N ALA A 35 10.36 -9.09 2.97
CA ALA A 35 10.05 -8.57 4.30
C ALA A 35 8.84 -7.61 4.23
N GLU A 36 8.03 -7.63 5.28
CA GLU A 36 6.88 -6.73 5.41
C GLU A 36 7.29 -5.35 5.92
N SER A 37 6.63 -4.31 5.39
CA SER A 37 6.65 -2.97 5.99
C SER A 37 5.81 -2.92 7.27
N ARG A 38 5.84 -1.77 7.96
CA ARG A 38 4.92 -1.50 9.08
C ARG A 38 3.44 -1.67 8.66
N ASP A 39 3.09 -1.23 7.46
CA ASP A 39 1.77 -1.40 6.86
C ASP A 39 1.53 -2.82 6.32
N GLY A 40 2.44 -3.78 6.54
CA GLY A 40 2.29 -5.17 6.13
C GLY A 40 2.53 -5.36 4.64
N VAL A 41 3.15 -4.37 3.97
CA VAL A 41 3.40 -4.42 2.53
C VAL A 41 4.62 -5.29 2.27
N ARG A 42 4.43 -6.35 1.47
CA ARG A 42 5.52 -7.05 0.78
C ARG A 42 5.68 -6.45 -0.61
N LEU A 43 6.84 -5.86 -0.90
CA LEU A 43 7.14 -5.32 -2.23
C LEU A 43 7.52 -6.45 -3.19
N LEU A 44 6.73 -6.63 -4.24
CA LEU A 44 6.92 -7.63 -5.28
C LEU A 44 7.62 -7.03 -6.51
N GLY A 45 7.81 -5.71 -6.54
CA GLY A 45 8.50 -5.02 -7.60
C GLY A 45 7.68 -4.91 -8.89
N GLY A 46 8.34 -4.87 -10.03
CA GLY A 46 7.69 -4.66 -11.33
C GLY A 46 7.29 -3.20 -11.59
N LYS A 47 7.05 -2.90 -12.87
CA LYS A 47 6.61 -1.61 -13.38
C LYS A 47 5.09 -1.60 -13.46
N SER A 48 4.44 -0.69 -12.73
CA SER A 48 2.98 -0.57 -12.75
C SER A 48 2.47 0.38 -13.85
N GLY A 49 3.35 1.19 -14.45
CA GLY A 49 2.95 2.29 -15.33
C GLY A 49 2.18 3.41 -14.61
N THR A 50 2.00 3.31 -13.29
CA THR A 50 1.27 4.29 -12.47
C THR A 50 2.26 5.11 -11.65
N SER A 51 2.12 6.43 -11.69
CA SER A 51 2.99 7.33 -10.91
C SER A 51 2.44 7.56 -9.50
N CYS A 52 3.34 7.75 -8.54
CA CYS A 52 2.97 8.13 -7.18
C CYS A 52 2.36 9.55 -7.19
N PRO A 53 1.16 9.75 -6.61
CA PRO A 53 0.51 11.06 -6.60
C PRO A 53 1.21 12.07 -5.67
N VAL A 54 2.09 11.62 -4.78
CA VAL A 54 2.82 12.46 -3.82
C VAL A 54 4.22 12.86 -4.31
N CYS A 55 4.97 11.91 -4.90
CA CYS A 55 6.37 12.15 -5.28
C CYS A 55 6.69 11.81 -6.74
N ALA A 56 5.68 11.55 -7.57
CA ALA A 56 5.77 11.23 -9.00
C ALA A 56 6.56 9.98 -9.39
N ARG A 57 7.21 9.28 -8.44
CA ARG A 57 7.95 8.05 -8.71
C ARG A 57 7.01 6.92 -9.11
N GLU A 58 7.43 6.08 -10.06
CA GLU A 58 6.66 4.91 -10.48
C GLU A 58 6.36 3.98 -9.29
N LEU A 59 5.09 3.60 -9.15
CA LEU A 59 4.64 2.67 -8.12
C LEU A 59 5.05 1.24 -8.49
N SER A 60 5.39 0.46 -7.48
CA SER A 60 5.70 -0.97 -7.63
C SER A 60 4.54 -1.82 -7.14
N LEU A 61 4.46 -3.04 -7.66
CA LEU A 61 3.49 -4.02 -7.17
C LEU A 61 3.86 -4.44 -5.75
N GLY A 62 2.86 -4.54 -4.88
CA GLY A 62 2.99 -5.07 -3.54
C GLY A 62 1.76 -5.86 -3.11
N SER A 63 1.88 -6.55 -1.98
CA SER A 63 0.78 -7.27 -1.36
C SER A 63 0.67 -6.95 0.12
N VAL A 64 -0.54 -6.82 0.64
CA VAL A 64 -0.84 -6.72 2.08
C VAL A 64 -1.91 -7.74 2.41
N LEU A 65 -1.64 -8.67 3.35
CA LEU A 65 -2.58 -9.73 3.74
C LEU A 65 -3.22 -10.42 2.51
N ASP A 66 -2.38 -10.81 1.54
CA ASP A 66 -2.75 -11.44 0.26
C ASP A 66 -3.65 -10.61 -0.68
N ASN A 67 -3.76 -9.30 -0.44
CA ASN A 67 -4.43 -8.36 -1.34
C ASN A 67 -3.39 -7.53 -2.10
N MET A 68 -3.58 -7.41 -3.41
CA MET A 68 -2.69 -6.66 -4.28
C MET A 68 -2.90 -5.16 -4.14
N VAL A 69 -1.79 -4.43 -4.05
CA VAL A 69 -1.74 -2.97 -3.96
C VAL A 69 -0.60 -2.45 -4.81
N LEU A 70 -0.65 -1.17 -5.14
CA LEU A 70 0.50 -0.45 -5.65
C LEU A 70 1.14 0.31 -4.49
N CYS A 71 2.46 0.24 -4.36
CA CYS A 71 3.20 0.88 -3.28
C CYS A 71 4.35 1.71 -3.84
N CYS A 72 4.53 2.90 -3.31
CA CYS A 72 5.64 3.75 -3.71
C CYS A 72 6.93 3.30 -3.02
N PRO A 73 8.00 2.94 -3.74
CA PRO A 73 9.26 2.56 -3.09
C PRO A 73 9.97 3.73 -2.37
N ASN A 74 9.56 4.97 -2.65
CA ASN A 74 10.14 6.18 -2.05
C ASN A 74 9.38 6.64 -0.80
N CYS A 75 8.15 7.14 -0.96
CA CYS A 75 7.35 7.63 0.17
C CYS A 75 6.63 6.51 0.94
N ARG A 76 6.59 5.28 0.41
CA ARG A 76 5.93 4.10 1.00
C ARG A 76 4.40 4.20 1.11
N GLY A 77 3.78 5.18 0.47
CA GLY A 77 2.33 5.25 0.35
C GLY A 77 1.76 4.14 -0.53
N ILE A 78 0.49 3.81 -0.27
CA ILE A 78 -0.24 2.68 -0.83
C ILE A 78 -1.40 3.21 -1.66
N LEU A 79 -1.50 2.74 -2.90
CA LEU A 79 -2.64 2.95 -3.78
C LEU A 79 -3.39 1.63 -3.97
N CYS A 80 -4.69 1.63 -3.69
CA CYS A 80 -5.54 0.44 -3.84
C CYS A 80 -6.96 0.83 -4.25
N SER A 81 -7.77 -0.12 -4.68
CA SER A 81 -9.20 0.14 -4.90
C SER A 81 -9.94 0.31 -3.57
N GLN A 82 -11.06 1.01 -3.58
CA GLN A 82 -11.89 1.18 -2.39
C GLN A 82 -12.34 -0.18 -1.81
N THR A 83 -12.65 -1.16 -2.67
CA THR A 83 -12.99 -2.53 -2.22
C THR A 83 -11.81 -3.21 -1.52
N ALA A 84 -10.59 -3.08 -2.07
CA ALA A 84 -9.39 -3.62 -1.45
C ALA A 84 -9.09 -2.92 -0.12
N PHE A 85 -9.23 -1.59 -0.05
CA PHE A 85 -9.06 -0.82 1.16
C PHE A 85 -9.99 -1.28 2.29
N SER A 86 -11.30 -1.37 2.04
CA SER A 86 -12.28 -1.85 3.04
C SER A 86 -11.94 -3.25 3.55
N ARG A 87 -11.52 -4.15 2.64
CA ARG A 87 -11.10 -5.50 3.02
C ARG A 87 -9.85 -5.49 3.90
N LEU A 88 -8.84 -4.70 3.54
CA LEU A 88 -7.58 -4.57 4.28
C LEU A 88 -7.82 -4.03 5.70
N VAL A 89 -8.69 -3.02 5.84
CA VAL A 89 -9.04 -2.47 7.15
C VAL A 89 -9.71 -3.54 8.03
N ASN A 90 -10.69 -4.27 7.50
CA ASN A 90 -11.38 -5.31 8.25
C ASN A 90 -10.43 -6.43 8.68
N LEU A 91 -9.55 -6.89 7.78
CA LEU A 91 -8.57 -7.93 8.09
C LEU A 91 -7.56 -7.46 9.15
N ARG A 92 -7.03 -6.25 9.03
CA ARG A 92 -6.09 -5.71 10.02
C ARG A 92 -6.72 -5.56 11.40
N ARG A 93 -7.96 -5.08 11.48
CA ARG A 93 -8.69 -4.97 12.75
C ARG A 93 -8.97 -6.34 13.38
N ALA A 94 -9.28 -7.35 12.56
CA ALA A 94 -9.52 -8.71 13.03
C ALA A 94 -8.23 -9.40 13.55
N LEU A 95 -7.07 -9.05 12.98
CA LEU A 95 -5.76 -9.59 13.38
C LEU A 95 -5.08 -8.78 14.49
N HIS A 96 -5.67 -7.65 14.91
CA HIS A 96 -5.07 -6.78 15.91
C HIS A 96 -5.52 -7.17 17.33
N ASP A 97 -4.64 -7.86 18.05
CA ASP A 97 -4.85 -8.24 19.45
C ASP A 97 -4.27 -7.24 20.47
N GLY A 98 -3.74 -6.11 19.98
CA GLY A 98 -3.05 -5.10 20.80
C GLY A 98 -3.97 -4.06 21.44
N PRO A 99 -3.42 -3.17 22.28
CA PRO A 99 -4.16 -2.02 22.80
C PRO A 99 -4.57 -1.10 21.63
N ARG A 100 -5.83 -0.67 21.64
CA ARG A 100 -6.31 0.33 20.67
C ARG A 100 -5.55 1.63 20.87
N LEU A 101 -5.14 2.25 19.77
CA LEU A 101 -4.55 3.58 19.84
C LEU A 101 -5.59 4.58 20.36
N SER A 102 -5.21 5.35 21.37
CA SER A 102 -6.02 6.47 21.87
C SER A 102 -5.78 7.74 21.05
N ASP A 103 -6.80 8.60 21.09
CA ASP A 103 -7.08 9.79 20.30
C ASP A 103 -5.84 10.59 19.80
N ARG A 104 -5.37 10.27 18.59
CA ARG A 104 -4.31 11.03 17.91
C ARG A 104 -4.88 12.36 17.40
N ARG A 105 -4.15 13.47 17.49
CA ARG A 105 -4.58 14.72 16.82
C ARG A 105 -4.43 14.57 15.31
N LEU A 106 -5.45 14.98 14.56
CA LEU A 106 -5.35 15.13 13.10
C LEU A 106 -4.33 16.23 12.79
N ASN A 107 -3.47 16.01 11.79
CA ASN A 107 -2.64 17.06 11.25
C ASN A 107 -3.49 17.89 10.26
N PRO A 108 -3.71 19.20 10.48
CA PRO A 108 -4.47 20.03 9.55
C PRO A 108 -3.85 20.08 8.14
N GLU A 109 -2.52 20.02 8.04
CA GLU A 109 -1.81 20.06 6.75
C GLU A 109 -2.16 18.87 5.85
N GLU A 110 -2.39 17.69 6.45
CA GLU A 110 -2.81 16.50 5.71
C GLU A 110 -4.21 16.70 5.10
N LEU A 111 -5.09 17.43 5.77
CA LEU A 111 -6.46 17.70 5.31
C LEU A 111 -6.52 18.76 4.20
N GLU A 112 -5.55 19.67 4.18
CA GLU A 112 -5.40 20.70 3.16
C GLU A 112 -4.68 20.19 1.91
N ARG A 113 -4.14 18.96 1.95
CA ARG A 113 -3.47 18.35 0.81
C ARG A 113 -4.40 18.29 -0.40
N ARG A 114 -3.80 18.47 -1.58
CA ARG A 114 -4.44 18.29 -2.89
C ARG A 114 -3.56 17.44 -3.77
N ILE A 115 -3.97 16.19 -4.00
CA ILE A 115 -3.32 15.28 -4.94
C ILE A 115 -4.25 14.93 -6.10
N ARG A 116 -3.66 14.50 -7.21
CA ARG A 116 -4.39 14.06 -8.40
C ARG A 116 -4.36 12.54 -8.51
N CYS A 117 -5.49 11.98 -8.93
CA CYS A 117 -5.60 10.56 -9.22
C CYS A 117 -4.59 10.18 -10.32
N PRO A 118 -3.72 9.20 -10.09
CA PRO A 118 -2.70 8.84 -11.06
C PRO A 118 -3.26 8.09 -12.29
N THR A 119 -4.56 7.75 -12.29
CA THR A 119 -5.24 7.09 -13.41
C THR A 119 -6.06 8.06 -14.27
N CYS A 120 -6.87 8.94 -13.66
CA CYS A 120 -7.74 9.88 -14.41
C CYS A 120 -7.36 11.35 -14.28
N ASN A 121 -6.34 11.68 -13.49
CA ASN A 121 -5.85 13.04 -13.23
C ASN A 121 -6.86 14.00 -12.56
N ALA A 122 -8.04 13.53 -12.17
CA ALA A 122 -8.99 14.28 -11.35
C ALA A 122 -8.41 14.54 -9.95
N GLU A 123 -8.80 15.65 -9.33
CA GLU A 123 -8.50 15.91 -7.93
C GLU A 123 -9.13 14.83 -7.04
N MET A 124 -8.40 14.39 -6.03
CA MET A 124 -8.89 13.41 -5.06
C MET A 124 -9.47 14.14 -3.85
N ASP A 125 -10.57 13.60 -3.32
CA ASP A 125 -11.18 14.10 -2.09
C ASP A 125 -10.35 13.66 -0.89
N THR A 126 -9.90 14.63 -0.11
CA THR A 126 -9.11 14.41 1.11
C THR A 126 -10.02 14.47 2.33
N TYR A 127 -10.11 13.39 3.12
CA TYR A 127 -10.97 13.38 4.30
C TYR A 127 -10.44 12.50 5.43
N PRO A 128 -10.80 12.82 6.70
CA PRO A 128 -10.44 11.99 7.84
C PRO A 128 -11.12 10.62 7.73
N TYR A 129 -10.35 9.54 7.84
CA TYR A 129 -10.91 8.21 7.96
C TYR A 129 -11.47 8.01 9.37
N HIS A 130 -12.79 7.84 9.47
CA HIS A 130 -13.50 7.77 10.74
C HIS A 130 -13.07 6.53 11.56
N GLY A 131 -12.31 6.77 12.63
CA GLY A 131 -11.84 5.81 13.61
C GLY A 131 -10.85 6.47 14.59
N PRO A 132 -10.54 5.86 15.75
CA PRO A 132 -9.67 6.48 16.76
C PRO A 132 -8.21 6.67 16.30
N GLY A 133 -7.85 6.12 15.14
CA GLY A 133 -6.55 6.29 14.50
C GLY A 133 -6.31 7.66 13.84
N ARG A 134 -7.38 8.46 13.59
CA ARG A 134 -7.31 9.81 13.00
C ARG A 134 -6.27 9.94 11.88
N VAL A 135 -6.47 9.20 10.80
CA VAL A 135 -5.67 9.26 9.57
C VAL A 135 -6.42 10.01 8.48
N VAL A 136 -5.72 10.55 7.50
CA VAL A 136 -6.33 11.26 6.37
C VAL A 136 -6.07 10.46 5.11
N ILE A 137 -7.13 10.07 4.42
CA ILE A 137 -7.01 9.36 3.15
C ILE A 137 -7.46 10.26 2.00
N ASP A 138 -6.95 9.98 0.81
CA ASP A 138 -7.44 10.60 -0.41
C ASP A 138 -8.20 9.56 -1.24
N ALA A 139 -9.36 9.93 -1.76
CA ALA A 139 -10.17 9.08 -2.61
C ALA A 139 -10.46 9.73 -3.97
N CYS A 140 -10.28 8.96 -5.02
CA CYS A 140 -10.77 9.33 -6.34
C CYS A 140 -12.20 8.80 -6.53
N ASN A 141 -13.17 9.70 -6.68
CA ASN A 141 -14.57 9.31 -6.91
C ASN A 141 -14.80 8.64 -8.28
N THR A 142 -14.00 9.00 -9.28
CA THR A 142 -14.11 8.44 -10.64
C THR A 142 -13.55 7.03 -10.72
N CYS A 143 -12.28 6.85 -10.30
CA CYS A 143 -11.58 5.57 -10.41
C CYS A 143 -11.82 4.63 -9.22
N ARG A 144 -12.46 5.13 -8.14
CA ARG A 144 -12.68 4.39 -6.89
C ARG A 144 -11.37 3.90 -6.28
N LEU A 145 -10.31 4.70 -6.44
CA LEU A 145 -8.97 4.45 -5.88
C LEU A 145 -8.81 5.22 -4.58
N ILE A 146 -8.11 4.61 -3.64
CA ILE A 146 -7.74 5.16 -2.33
C ILE A 146 -6.22 5.25 -2.26
N TRP A 147 -5.72 6.41 -1.86
CA TRP A 147 -4.35 6.61 -1.45
C TRP A 147 -4.27 6.66 0.08
N VAL A 148 -3.30 5.92 0.63
CA VAL A 148 -3.03 5.82 2.06
C VAL A 148 -1.55 6.11 2.27
N ASP A 149 -1.20 7.04 3.16
CA ASP A 149 0.19 7.37 3.42
C ASP A 149 0.90 6.30 4.26
N ALA A 150 2.22 6.38 4.27
CA ALA A 150 3.05 5.41 4.98
C ALA A 150 2.75 5.39 6.48
N GLY A 151 2.49 4.20 7.01
CA GLY A 151 2.16 3.95 8.41
C GLY A 151 0.68 4.14 8.75
N GLU A 152 -0.13 4.73 7.88
CA GLU A 152 -1.54 5.00 8.18
C GLU A 152 -2.38 3.72 8.18
N LEU A 153 -2.09 2.77 7.28
CA LEU A 153 -2.82 1.51 7.24
C LEU A 153 -2.58 0.68 8.52
N ASP A 154 -1.37 0.75 9.08
CA ASP A 154 -1.08 0.21 10.42
C ASP A 154 -1.92 0.90 11.49
N ILE A 155 -1.98 2.23 11.50
CA ILE A 155 -2.76 3.00 12.47
C ILE A 155 -4.26 2.65 12.39
N ILE A 156 -4.83 2.54 11.19
CA ILE A 156 -6.23 2.14 10.99
C ILE A 156 -6.50 0.73 11.56
N GLY A 157 -5.54 -0.18 11.41
CA GLY A 157 -5.66 -1.55 11.94
C GLY A 157 -5.73 -1.61 13.46
N ARG A 158 -5.09 -0.65 14.15
CA ARG A 158 -5.02 -0.55 15.61
C ARG A 158 -6.10 0.33 16.22
N SER A 159 -7.03 0.83 15.41
CA SER A 159 -8.11 1.74 15.82
C SER A 159 -9.33 0.95 16.31
#